data_AF-A0A9E5N9P0-F1
#
_entry.id   AF-A0A9E5N9P0-F1
#
_cell.length_a   1.000
_cell.length_b   1.000
_cell.length_c   1.000
_cell.angle_alpha   90.00
_cell.angle_beta   90.00
_cell.angle_gamma   90.00
#
_symmetry.space_group_name_H-M   'P 1'
#
loop_
_entity.id
_entity.type
_entity.pdbx_description
1 polymer ?
#
loop_
_entity_poly.entity_id
_entity_poly.type
_entity_poly.pdbx_seq_one_letter_code
_entity_poly.pdbx_strand_id
1 'polypeptide(L)' 'MNEPTSERKKRETETEEPAAPRDFIRDIIAEDLKTGKYDGRVHTRFPPEPNGYL' A
#
# COMPACT_ATOMS: atom_id res chain seq x y z
N MET A 1 42.27 0.02 -18.39
CA MET A 1 41.16 0.94 -18.71
C MET A 1 40.03 0.61 -17.76
N ASN A 2 39.88 1.39 -16.69
CA ASN A 2 38.70 1.38 -15.85
C ASN A 2 37.74 2.43 -16.39
N GLU A 3 36.49 2.06 -16.62
CA GLU A 3 35.35 2.97 -16.69
C GLU A 3 34.20 2.40 -15.83
N PRO A 4 33.35 3.29 -15.27
CA PRO A 4 32.79 3.12 -13.94
C PRO A 4 31.31 2.72 -13.92
N THR A 5 30.90 2.18 -12.78
CA THR A 5 29.56 2.19 -12.15
C THR A 5 28.37 2.65 -13.01
N SER A 6 27.49 1.72 -13.38
CA SER A 6 26.09 2.05 -13.69
C SER A 6 25.24 1.67 -12.49
N GLU A 7 25.15 2.61 -11.54
CA GLU A 7 24.12 2.61 -10.50
C GLU A 7 22.75 2.53 -11.19
N ARG A 8 22.07 1.39 -11.03
CA ARG A 8 20.64 1.27 -11.37
C ARG A 8 19.88 2.24 -10.47
N LYS A 9 19.69 3.44 -10.98
CA LYS A 9 18.85 4.51 -10.45
C LYS A 9 17.53 3.92 -9.95
N LYS A 10 17.35 3.91 -8.63
CA LYS A 10 16.05 3.70 -7.98
C LYS A 10 15.08 4.69 -8.61
N ARG A 11 14.00 4.20 -9.19
CA ARG A 11 12.85 5.04 -9.53
C ARG A 11 12.06 5.23 -8.25
N GLU A 12 12.42 6.27 -7.51
CA GLU A 12 11.59 6.85 -6.47
C GLU A 12 10.58 7.76 -7.17
N THR A 13 9.37 7.26 -7.37
CA THR A 13 8.20 8.11 -7.54
C THR A 13 7.57 8.26 -6.17
N GLU A 14 8.13 9.17 -5.37
CA GLU A 14 7.50 9.64 -4.14
C GLU A 14 6.43 10.66 -4.57
N THR A 15 5.25 10.13 -4.91
CA THR A 15 4.06 10.96 -5.01
C THR A 15 3.66 11.26 -3.56
N GLU A 16 4.10 12.40 -3.02
CA GLU A 16 3.53 12.96 -1.79
C GLU A 16 2.08 13.36 -2.09
N GLU A 17 1.17 12.37 -2.10
CA GLU A 17 -0.25 12.65 -2.01
C GLU A 17 -0.49 13.31 -0.64
N PRO A 18 -1.27 14.42 -0.58
CA PRO A 18 -1.59 15.05 0.69
C PRO A 18 -2.14 13.96 1.61
N ALA A 19 -1.60 13.87 2.83
CA ALA A 19 -1.98 12.84 3.79
C ALA A 19 -3.50 12.91 4.00
N ALA A 20 -4.22 12.08 3.24
CA ALA A 20 -5.66 11.97 3.34
C ALA A 20 -5.96 11.67 4.81
N PRO A 21 -7.04 12.24 5.39
CA PRO A 21 -7.42 11.95 6.77
C PRO A 21 -7.37 10.44 7.00
N ARG A 22 -6.49 9.99 7.90
CA ARG A 22 -6.37 8.57 8.21
C ARG A 22 -7.66 8.18 8.93
N ASP A 23 -8.42 7.28 8.32
CA ASP A 23 -9.49 6.60 9.01
C ASP A 23 -8.89 5.49 9.89
N PHE A 24 -9.61 5.14 10.95
CA PHE A 24 -9.16 4.14 11.92
C PHE A 24 -8.94 2.75 11.29
N ILE A 25 -9.56 2.46 10.14
CA ILE A 25 -9.37 1.19 9.42
C ILE A 25 -7.93 1.09 8.91
N ARG A 26 -7.39 2.18 8.34
CA ARG A 26 -5.99 2.22 7.88
C ARG A 26 -4.99 2.04 9.03
N ASP A 27 -5.28 2.60 10.21
CA ASP A 27 -4.40 2.47 11.38
C ASP A 27 -4.33 1.01 11.86
N ILE A 28 -5.48 0.32 11.92
CA ILE A 28 -5.54 -1.11 12.28
C ILE A 28 -4.76 -1.96 11.27
N ILE A 29 -4.96 -1.71 9.96
CA ILE A 29 -4.23 -2.43 8.91
C ILE A 29 -2.73 -2.23 9.04
N ALA A 30 -2.27 -1.00 9.34
CA ALA A 30 -0.86 -0.71 9.51
C ALA A 30 -0.24 -1.46 10.69
N GLU A 31 -0.97 -1.64 11.79
CA GLU A 31 -0.54 -2.46 12.93
C GLU A 31 -0.51 -3.95 12.59
N ASP A 32 -1.56 -4.47 11.95
CA ASP A 32 -1.64 -5.87 11.53
C ASP A 32 -0.52 -6.24 10.53
N LEU A 33 -0.12 -5.30 9.68
CA LEU A 33 1.03 -5.45 8.77
C LEU A 33 2.37 -5.46 9.52
N LYS A 34 2.55 -4.58 10.50
CA LYS A 34 3.79 -4.52 11.32
C LYS A 34 3.99 -5.77 12.16
N THR A 35 2.89 -6.32 12.68
CA THR A 35 2.91 -7.54 13.51
C THR A 35 2.94 -8.81 12.67
N GLY A 36 2.68 -8.73 11.36
CA GLY A 36 2.66 -9.88 10.45
C GLY A 36 1.46 -10.80 10.66
N LYS A 37 0.39 -10.32 11.29
CA LYS A 37 -0.78 -11.11 11.72
C LYS A 37 -1.46 -11.90 10.60
N TYR A 38 -1.43 -11.38 9.37
CA TYR A 38 -2.05 -11.99 8.19
C TYR A 38 -1.04 -12.23 7.05
N ASP A 39 0.16 -12.71 7.38
CA ASP A 39 1.24 -12.95 6.41
C ASP A 39 1.62 -11.70 5.58
N GLY A 40 1.40 -10.51 6.16
CA GLY A 40 1.63 -9.23 5.50
C GLY A 40 0.68 -8.92 4.33
N ARG A 41 -0.48 -9.57 4.25
CA ARG A 41 -1.46 -9.40 3.16
C ARG A 41 -2.79 -8.86 3.67
N VAL A 42 -3.44 -8.05 2.85
CA VAL A 42 -4.77 -7.49 3.11
C VAL A 42 -5.72 -7.95 2.01
N HIS A 43 -6.88 -8.46 2.38
CA HIS A 43 -7.93 -8.87 1.43
C HIS A 43 -9.21 -8.08 1.74
N THR A 44 -9.54 -7.10 0.90
CA THR A 44 -10.76 -6.31 1.05
C THR A 44 -11.87 -6.88 0.18
N ARG A 45 -13.11 -6.69 0.63
CA ARG A 45 -14.30 -7.18 -0.06
C ARG A 45 -15.45 -6.21 0.16
N PHE A 46 -16.17 -5.97 -0.93
CA PHE A 46 -17.44 -5.26 -0.94
C PHE A 46 -18.47 -6.23 -1.54
N PRO A 47 -19.34 -6.83 -0.73
CA PRO A 47 -20.39 -7.73 -1.20
C PRO A 47 -21.71 -6.95 -1.38
N PRO A 48 -21.91 -6.22 -2.49
CA PRO A 48 -23.20 -5.59 -2.75
C PRO A 48 -24.24 -6.69 -2.96
N GLU A 49 -25.46 -6.43 -2.51
CA GLU A 49 -26.56 -7.32 -2.86
C GLU A 49 -26.86 -7.20 -4.36
N PRO A 50 -27.16 -8.31 -5.06
CA PRO A 50 -27.49 -8.30 -6.48
C PRO A 50 -28.88 -7.71 -6.79
N ASN A 51 -29.42 -6.90 -5.86
CA ASN A 51 -30.80 -6.44 -5.84
C ASN A 51 -30.96 -5.01 -6.42
N GLY A 52 -29.91 -4.40 -6.98
CA GLY A 52 -29.96 -3.03 -7.48
C GLY A 52 -28.69 -2.54 -8.19
N TYR A 53 -28.71 -1.29 -8.63
CA TYR A 53 -27.55 -0.60 -9.22
C TYR A 53 -26.66 0.01 -8.13
N LEU A 54 -25.35 0.15 -8.42
CA LEU A 54 -24.35 0.82 -7.57
C LEU A 54 -24.47 2.34 -7.58
#